data_AF-R7RMP9-F1
#
_entry.id   AF-R7RMP9-F1
#
_cell.length_a   1.000
_cell.length_b   1.000
_cell.length_c   1.000
_cell.angle_alpha   90.00
_cell.angle_beta   90.00
_cell.angle_gamma   90.00
#
_symmetry.space_group_name_H-M   'P 1'
#
loop_
_entity.id
_entity.type
_entity.pdbx_description
1 polymer ?
#
loop_
_entity_poly.entity_id
_entity_poly.type
_entity_poly.pdbx_seq_one_letter_code
_entity_poly.pdbx_strand_id
1 'polypeptide(L)'
;MKKWFYLFIIFLVIIFTYWNIQNKIYNDMVNACYEEGGETINIQLEGNGFIRGYYDKADLSKSLIKDFDIISYEYTETEEEFLFNAITSCGYVTVKLKDLDNKIYASVTVSQNAQNMNINNIKQIIFKNFIKYRALPKFSILITGKFDGRLTSAEMKQKAVDIIKKRGAIFINGIEDENLVSVSAFLPTLEDRKICDDKYVNLNIAFRYSSLNNCTYIWIGSPLIFVEY
;
A
#
# COMPACT_ATOMS: atom_id res chain seq x y z
N MET A 1 -36.29 20.95 -12.05
CA MET A 1 -35.88 19.54 -12.19
C MET A 1 -34.67 19.34 -13.12
N LYS A 2 -34.68 19.82 -14.37
CA LYS A 2 -33.54 19.64 -15.32
C LYS A 2 -32.18 20.15 -14.80
N LYS A 3 -32.09 21.34 -14.19
CA LYS A 3 -30.83 21.89 -13.64
C LYS A 3 -30.19 21.01 -12.55
N TRP A 4 -31.00 20.45 -11.65
CA TRP A 4 -30.52 19.54 -10.60
C TRP A 4 -30.06 18.20 -11.15
N PHE A 5 -30.72 17.72 -12.22
CA PHE A 5 -30.28 16.53 -12.96
C PHE A 5 -28.92 16.74 -13.64
N TYR A 6 -28.68 17.89 -14.28
CA TYR A 6 -27.37 18.20 -14.85
C TYR A 6 -26.26 18.34 -13.80
N LEU A 7 -26.55 18.98 -12.66
CA LEU A 7 -25.61 19.06 -11.54
C LEU A 7 -25.26 17.67 -10.98
N PHE A 8 -26.25 16.78 -10.87
CA PHE A 8 -26.05 15.40 -10.45
C PHE A 8 -25.18 14.61 -11.44
N ILE A 9 -25.40 14.76 -12.75
CA ILE A 9 -24.54 14.13 -13.76
C ILE A 9 -23.10 14.67 -13.69
N ILE A 10 -22.91 15.98 -13.58
CA ILE A 10 -21.58 16.59 -13.45
C ILE A 10 -20.87 16.02 -12.20
N PHE A 11 -21.58 15.92 -11.09
CA PHE A 11 -21.05 15.34 -9.86
C PHE A 11 -20.62 13.87 -10.03
N LEU A 12 -21.44 13.05 -10.71
CA LEU A 12 -21.08 11.67 -11.03
C LEU A 12 -19.85 11.58 -11.95
N VAL A 13 -19.73 12.46 -12.94
CA VAL A 13 -18.54 12.52 -13.81
C VAL A 13 -17.30 12.91 -13.01
N ILE A 14 -17.40 13.86 -12.09
CA ILE A 14 -16.28 14.23 -11.20
C ILE A 14 -15.85 13.04 -10.34
N ILE A 15 -16.79 12.31 -9.72
CA ILE A 15 -16.47 11.11 -8.94
C ILE A 15 -15.82 10.04 -9.82
N PHE A 16 -16.37 9.78 -11.00
CA PHE A 16 -15.85 8.76 -11.91
C PHE A 16 -14.45 9.10 -12.42
N THR A 17 -14.21 10.35 -12.81
CA THR A 17 -12.88 10.83 -13.23
C THR A 17 -11.87 10.77 -12.08
N TYR A 18 -12.27 11.16 -10.87
CA TYR A 18 -11.45 11.04 -9.67
C TYR A 18 -11.02 9.59 -9.42
N TRP A 19 -11.99 8.66 -9.48
CA TRP A 19 -11.71 7.25 -9.26
C TRP A 19 -10.78 6.66 -10.32
N ASN A 20 -10.98 7.01 -11.60
CA ASN A 20 -10.09 6.60 -12.68
C ASN A 20 -8.67 7.15 -12.53
N ILE A 21 -8.52 8.39 -12.07
CA ILE A 21 -7.20 8.99 -11.81
C ILE A 21 -6.46 8.18 -10.73
N GLN A 22 -7.11 7.89 -9.60
CA GLN A 22 -6.49 7.12 -8.52
C GLN A 22 -6.08 5.72 -8.99
N ASN A 23 -6.94 5.02 -9.73
CA ASN A 23 -6.63 3.69 -10.27
C ASN A 23 -5.43 3.73 -11.24
N LYS A 24 -5.35 4.77 -12.08
CA LYS A 24 -4.20 4.96 -12.97
C LYS A 24 -2.91 5.17 -12.18
N ILE A 25 -2.92 5.99 -11.13
CA ILE A 25 -1.72 6.25 -10.31
C ILE A 25 -1.17 4.96 -9.70
N TYR A 26 -2.01 4.09 -9.14
CA TYR A 26 -1.53 2.82 -8.59
C TYR A 26 -0.93 1.91 -9.67
N ASN A 27 -1.56 1.82 -10.84
CA ASN A 27 -1.00 1.04 -11.96
C ASN A 27 0.34 1.64 -12.44
N ASP A 28 0.44 2.97 -12.53
CA ASP A 28 1.67 3.67 -12.87
C ASP A 28 2.76 3.40 -11.82
N MET A 29 2.42 3.27 -10.52
CA MET A 29 3.38 2.86 -9.49
C MET A 29 3.83 1.41 -9.66
N VAL A 30 2.91 0.47 -9.94
CA VAL A 30 3.23 -0.96 -10.12
C VAL A 30 4.24 -1.18 -11.27
N ASN A 31 4.13 -0.39 -12.33
CA ASN A 31 5.02 -0.48 -13.49
C ASN A 31 6.38 0.20 -13.28
N ALA A 32 6.58 0.94 -12.18
CA ALA A 32 7.79 1.72 -11.94
C ALA A 32 9.08 0.88 -11.93
N CYS A 33 9.05 -0.28 -11.28
CA CYS A 33 10.21 -1.16 -11.27
C CYS A 33 10.52 -1.68 -12.68
N TYR A 34 9.50 -2.07 -13.43
CA TYR A 34 9.64 -2.57 -14.81
C TYR A 34 10.19 -1.51 -15.77
N GLU A 35 9.71 -0.27 -15.68
CA GLU A 35 10.16 0.87 -16.49
C GLU A 35 11.65 1.22 -16.29
N GLU A 36 12.23 0.84 -15.15
CA GLU A 36 13.66 1.02 -14.85
C GLU A 36 14.51 -0.22 -15.18
N GLY A 37 13.90 -1.25 -15.79
CA GLY A 37 14.57 -2.49 -16.18
C GLY A 37 14.63 -3.56 -15.08
N GLY A 38 13.79 -3.46 -14.04
CA GLY A 38 13.65 -4.47 -13.00
C GLY A 38 12.41 -5.37 -13.20
N GLU A 39 12.23 -6.31 -12.28
CA GLU A 39 11.04 -7.17 -12.21
C GLU A 39 10.22 -6.81 -10.97
N THR A 40 8.91 -6.55 -11.14
CA THR A 40 7.98 -6.43 -10.01
C THR A 40 7.57 -7.81 -9.53
N ILE A 41 7.87 -8.15 -8.27
CA ILE A 41 7.69 -9.51 -7.73
C ILE A 41 6.46 -9.65 -6.83
N ASN A 42 6.16 -8.63 -6.04
CA ASN A 42 5.10 -8.68 -5.03
C ASN A 42 4.49 -7.30 -4.84
N ILE A 43 3.19 -7.28 -4.56
CA ILE A 43 2.47 -6.06 -4.22
C ILE A 43 1.67 -6.35 -2.96
N GLN A 44 1.75 -5.42 -2.01
CA GLN A 44 0.98 -5.43 -0.78
C GLN A 44 0.07 -4.20 -0.76
N LEU A 45 -1.19 -4.40 -0.44
CA LEU A 45 -2.16 -3.34 -0.23
C LEU A 45 -2.70 -3.46 1.18
N GLU A 46 -2.49 -2.44 1.97
CA GLU A 46 -3.04 -2.30 3.31
C GLU A 46 -4.23 -1.35 3.28
N GLY A 47 -5.34 -1.73 3.89
CA GLY A 47 -6.36 -0.80 4.33
C GLY A 47 -6.46 -0.78 5.84
N ASN A 48 -6.33 0.40 6.44
CA ASN A 48 -6.35 0.57 7.90
C ASN A 48 -7.33 1.66 8.35
N GLY A 49 -7.86 1.52 9.57
CA GLY A 49 -8.82 2.45 10.13
C GLY A 49 -9.15 2.17 11.59
N PHE A 50 -10.03 3.00 12.17
CA PHE A 50 -10.48 2.84 13.54
C PHE A 50 -11.93 2.36 13.58
N ILE A 51 -12.15 1.26 14.29
CA ILE A 51 -13.47 0.68 14.54
C ILE A 51 -13.88 1.04 15.98
N ARG A 52 -15.05 1.65 16.18
CA ARG A 52 -15.51 2.07 17.52
C ARG A 52 -16.22 0.93 18.24
N GLY A 53 -15.95 0.81 19.54
CA GLY A 53 -16.55 -0.22 20.39
C GLY A 53 -15.64 -1.42 20.62
N TYR A 54 -16.21 -2.43 21.26
CA TYR A 54 -15.51 -3.65 21.65
C TYR A 54 -16.05 -4.82 20.83
N TYR A 55 -15.16 -5.65 20.33
CA TYR A 55 -15.47 -6.80 19.50
C TYR A 55 -14.59 -7.97 19.91
N ASP A 56 -15.11 -9.18 19.76
CA ASP A 56 -14.25 -10.35 19.71
C ASP A 56 -13.30 -10.23 18.51
N LYS A 57 -11.99 -10.38 18.75
CA LYS A 57 -10.95 -10.11 17.75
C LYS A 57 -10.94 -11.16 16.64
N ALA A 58 -11.25 -12.42 16.96
CA ALA A 58 -11.29 -13.49 15.97
C ALA A 58 -12.50 -13.31 15.04
N ASP A 59 -13.68 -12.99 15.59
CA ASP A 59 -14.89 -12.74 14.80
C ASP A 59 -14.78 -11.46 13.96
N LEU A 60 -14.20 -10.40 14.54
CA LEU A 60 -13.91 -9.17 13.80
C LEU A 60 -12.96 -9.44 12.63
N SER A 61 -11.88 -10.17 12.86
CA SER A 61 -10.91 -10.52 11.82
C SER A 61 -11.55 -11.30 10.67
N LYS A 62 -12.32 -12.35 10.99
CA LYS A 62 -13.07 -13.14 10.00
C LYS A 62 -14.03 -12.28 9.19
N SER A 63 -14.75 -11.35 9.83
CA SER A 63 -15.67 -10.45 9.14
C SER A 63 -14.96 -9.44 8.23
N LEU A 64 -13.78 -8.95 8.64
CA LEU A 64 -12.96 -8.04 7.85
C LEU A 64 -12.39 -8.68 6.58
N ILE A 65 -12.23 -10.02 6.56
CA ILE A 65 -11.68 -10.76 5.42
C ILE A 65 -12.71 -11.68 4.74
N LYS A 66 -13.99 -11.61 5.10
CA LYS A 66 -15.00 -12.60 4.71
C LYS A 66 -15.24 -12.78 3.21
N ASP A 67 -14.87 -11.77 2.42
CA ASP A 67 -15.06 -11.74 0.97
C ASP A 67 -13.76 -12.15 0.23
N PHE A 68 -12.73 -12.61 0.94
CA PHE A 68 -11.55 -13.26 0.38
C PHE A 68 -11.71 -14.79 0.40
N ASP A 69 -11.10 -15.45 -0.59
CA ASP A 69 -11.08 -16.91 -0.71
C ASP A 69 -10.06 -17.52 0.26
N ILE A 70 -10.46 -17.69 1.52
CA ILE A 70 -9.59 -18.20 2.59
C ILE A 70 -9.50 -19.73 2.54
N ILE A 71 -8.27 -20.24 2.41
CA ILE A 71 -7.96 -21.68 2.40
C ILE A 71 -7.68 -22.17 3.82
N SER A 72 -6.86 -21.44 4.55
CA SER A 72 -6.49 -21.72 5.93
C SER A 72 -6.15 -20.44 6.66
N TYR A 73 -6.16 -20.48 7.98
CA TYR A 73 -5.74 -19.36 8.80
C TYR A 73 -5.20 -19.82 10.15
N GLU A 74 -4.42 -18.95 10.75
CA GLU A 74 -3.95 -19.02 12.13
C GLU A 74 -4.03 -17.63 12.75
N TYR A 75 -4.02 -17.54 14.07
CA TYR A 75 -3.91 -16.26 14.74
C TYR A 75 -3.08 -16.36 16.01
N THR A 76 -2.46 -15.25 16.36
CA THR A 76 -1.71 -15.07 17.60
C THR A 76 -2.21 -13.82 18.31
N GLU A 77 -2.18 -13.85 19.63
CA GLU A 77 -2.54 -12.71 20.46
C GLU A 77 -1.41 -12.41 21.44
N THR A 78 -1.04 -11.15 21.51
CA THR A 78 -0.07 -10.59 22.45
C THR A 78 -0.77 -9.53 23.29
N GLU A 79 -0.10 -9.00 24.32
CA GLU A 79 -0.64 -7.88 25.10
C GLU A 79 -0.87 -6.61 24.23
N GLU A 80 -0.09 -6.43 23.17
CA GLU A 80 -0.14 -5.23 22.34
C GLU A 80 -1.01 -5.36 21.09
N GLU A 81 -1.05 -6.55 20.49
CA GLU A 81 -1.72 -6.77 19.21
C GLU A 81 -2.24 -8.21 19.03
N PHE A 82 -3.30 -8.32 18.23
CA PHE A 82 -3.83 -9.56 17.70
C PHE A 82 -3.53 -9.63 16.20
N LEU A 83 -2.94 -10.74 15.77
CA LEU A 83 -2.56 -10.99 14.39
C LEU A 83 -3.34 -12.21 13.87
N PHE A 84 -4.04 -12.02 12.76
CA PHE A 84 -4.73 -13.09 12.04
C PHE A 84 -4.08 -13.25 10.67
N ASN A 85 -3.46 -14.39 10.40
CA ASN A 85 -2.81 -14.69 9.14
C ASN A 85 -3.62 -15.73 8.37
N ALA A 86 -4.00 -15.39 7.14
CA ALA A 86 -4.82 -16.24 6.29
C ALA A 86 -4.13 -16.48 4.94
N ILE A 87 -4.16 -17.73 4.49
CA ILE A 87 -3.73 -18.12 3.15
C ILE A 87 -4.93 -18.08 2.22
N THR A 88 -4.73 -17.54 1.02
CA THR A 88 -5.72 -17.47 -0.05
C THR A 88 -5.19 -18.14 -1.31
N SER A 89 -6.05 -18.38 -2.30
CA SER A 89 -5.65 -18.92 -3.60
C SER A 89 -4.66 -18.04 -4.38
N CYS A 90 -4.54 -16.74 -4.05
CA CYS A 90 -3.69 -15.79 -4.77
C CYS A 90 -2.56 -15.17 -3.94
N GLY A 91 -2.41 -15.55 -2.66
CA GLY A 91 -1.43 -14.95 -1.74
C GLY A 91 -1.87 -15.04 -0.29
N TYR A 92 -1.58 -14.03 0.51
CA TYR A 92 -1.92 -14.01 1.94
C TYR A 92 -2.66 -12.72 2.33
N VAL A 93 -3.48 -12.84 3.37
CA VAL A 93 -4.19 -11.75 4.02
C VAL A 93 -3.84 -11.75 5.50
N THR A 94 -3.38 -10.62 6.01
CA THR A 94 -3.10 -10.43 7.43
C THR A 94 -4.05 -9.38 8.00
N VAL A 95 -4.72 -9.69 9.10
CA VAL A 95 -5.45 -8.72 9.92
C VAL A 95 -4.62 -8.42 11.16
N LYS A 96 -4.37 -7.14 11.42
CA LYS A 96 -3.77 -6.66 12.67
C LYS A 96 -4.80 -5.84 13.43
N LEU A 97 -5.08 -6.22 14.66
CA LEU A 97 -5.97 -5.51 15.57
C LEU A 97 -5.21 -5.05 16.80
N LYS A 98 -5.37 -3.79 17.18
CA LYS A 98 -4.80 -3.20 18.40
C LYS A 98 -5.86 -2.43 19.16
N ASP A 99 -6.09 -2.82 20.41
CA ASP A 99 -7.02 -2.11 21.28
C ASP A 99 -6.45 -0.73 21.64
N LEU A 100 -7.31 0.27 21.58
CA LEU A 100 -7.07 1.65 22.01
C LEU A 100 -8.29 2.09 22.82
N ASP A 101 -8.17 3.18 23.59
CA ASP A 101 -9.28 3.67 24.40
C ASP A 101 -10.57 3.85 23.57
N ASN A 102 -11.57 3.02 23.87
CA ASN A 102 -12.90 2.95 23.25
C ASN A 102 -12.93 2.65 21.73
N LYS A 103 -11.83 2.17 21.13
CA LYS A 103 -11.76 1.83 19.69
C LYS A 103 -10.68 0.79 19.41
N ILE A 104 -10.81 0.09 18.29
CA ILE A 104 -9.81 -0.85 17.78
C ILE A 104 -9.15 -0.23 16.55
N TYR A 105 -7.82 -0.13 16.55
CA TYR A 105 -7.08 0.05 15.30
C TYR A 105 -7.11 -1.29 14.54
N ALA A 106 -7.66 -1.27 13.33
CA ALA A 106 -7.72 -2.42 12.47
C ALA A 106 -6.95 -2.14 11.17
N SER A 107 -6.12 -3.09 10.77
CA SER A 107 -5.43 -3.11 9.48
C SER A 107 -5.67 -4.45 8.80
N VAL A 108 -5.95 -4.41 7.50
CA VAL A 108 -6.03 -5.57 6.62
C VAL A 108 -5.01 -5.40 5.51
N THR A 109 -3.99 -6.25 5.50
CA THR A 109 -2.93 -6.28 4.48
C THR A 109 -3.15 -7.48 3.57
N VAL A 110 -3.23 -7.23 2.27
CA VAL A 110 -3.31 -8.27 1.24
C VAL A 110 -2.02 -8.25 0.44
N SER A 111 -1.35 -9.38 0.34
CA SER A 111 -0.10 -9.52 -0.41
C SER A 111 -0.21 -10.62 -1.45
N GLN A 112 0.14 -10.28 -2.69
CA GLN A 112 0.01 -11.18 -3.83
C GLN A 112 1.19 -10.98 -4.79
N ASN A 113 1.46 -12.01 -5.60
CA ASN A 113 2.36 -11.83 -6.74
C ASN A 113 1.81 -10.73 -7.67
N ALA A 114 2.70 -9.90 -8.22
CA ALA A 114 2.33 -8.76 -9.04
C ALA A 114 1.45 -9.12 -10.26
N GLN A 115 1.64 -10.32 -10.83
CA GLN A 115 0.88 -10.79 -12.00
C GLN A 115 -0.59 -11.12 -11.66
N ASN A 116 -0.88 -11.42 -10.41
CA ASN A 116 -2.21 -11.87 -9.97
C ASN A 116 -3.03 -10.76 -9.33
N MET A 117 -2.41 -9.63 -8.96
CA MET A 117 -3.06 -8.66 -8.10
C MET A 117 -4.03 -7.75 -8.86
N ASN A 118 -5.30 -7.77 -8.45
CA ASN A 118 -6.28 -6.76 -8.84
C ASN A 118 -6.48 -5.75 -7.70
N ILE A 119 -5.68 -4.68 -7.70
CA ILE A 119 -5.67 -3.63 -6.66
C ILE A 119 -7.08 -3.06 -6.44
N ASN A 120 -7.82 -2.77 -7.51
CA ASN A 120 -9.14 -2.14 -7.42
C ASN A 120 -10.15 -3.06 -6.73
N ASN A 121 -10.17 -4.34 -7.09
CA ASN A 121 -11.03 -5.32 -6.46
C ASN A 121 -10.70 -5.47 -4.97
N ILE A 122 -9.41 -5.56 -4.63
CA ILE A 122 -8.97 -5.69 -3.24
C ILE A 122 -9.34 -4.44 -2.42
N LYS A 123 -9.11 -3.23 -2.95
CA LYS A 123 -9.55 -1.98 -2.30
C LYS A 123 -11.06 -1.98 -2.04
N GLN A 124 -11.85 -2.41 -3.01
CA GLN A 124 -13.31 -2.49 -2.86
C GLN A 124 -13.73 -3.49 -1.78
N ILE A 125 -13.12 -4.67 -1.75
CA ILE A 125 -13.38 -5.70 -0.73
C ILE A 125 -13.08 -5.15 0.67
N ILE A 126 -11.89 -4.58 0.86
CA ILE A 126 -11.47 -4.00 2.15
C ILE A 126 -12.43 -2.87 2.55
N PHE A 127 -12.69 -1.93 1.63
CA PHE A 127 -13.59 -0.80 1.88
C PHE A 127 -14.98 -1.26 2.33
N LYS A 128 -15.59 -2.20 1.59
CA LYS A 128 -16.91 -2.78 1.92
C LYS A 128 -16.91 -3.42 3.31
N ASN A 129 -15.81 -4.06 3.71
CA ASN A 129 -15.71 -4.73 5.00
C ASN A 129 -15.56 -3.75 6.17
N PHE A 130 -14.77 -2.68 6.01
CA PHE A 130 -14.63 -1.63 7.02
C PHE A 130 -15.91 -0.80 7.21
N ILE A 131 -16.65 -0.51 6.13
CA ILE A 131 -17.86 0.33 6.18
C ILE A 131 -18.98 -0.29 7.02
N LYS A 132 -19.05 -1.62 7.13
CA LYS A 132 -19.98 -2.31 8.05
C LYS A 132 -19.83 -1.86 9.50
N TYR A 133 -18.63 -1.42 9.86
CA TYR A 133 -18.25 -0.91 11.18
C TYR A 133 -18.20 0.62 11.22
N ARG A 134 -18.75 1.30 10.21
CA ARG A 134 -18.70 2.77 10.05
C ARG A 134 -17.27 3.33 10.07
N ALA A 135 -16.31 2.52 9.66
CA ALA A 135 -14.90 2.91 9.52
C ALA A 135 -14.60 3.20 8.06
N LEU A 136 -13.95 4.33 7.79
CA LEU A 136 -13.41 4.68 6.48
C LEU A 136 -11.93 4.28 6.46
N PRO A 137 -11.54 3.23 5.71
CA PRO A 137 -10.15 2.83 5.65
C PRO A 137 -9.32 3.79 4.81
N LYS A 138 -8.09 4.03 5.25
CA LYS A 138 -7.03 4.64 4.44
C LYS A 138 -6.19 3.55 3.81
N PHE A 139 -5.61 3.83 2.64
CA PHE A 139 -4.90 2.79 1.89
C PHE A 139 -3.41 3.10 1.76
N SER A 140 -2.60 2.08 2.02
CA SER A 140 -1.17 2.09 1.74
C SER A 140 -0.86 0.99 0.72
N ILE A 141 0.07 1.25 -0.19
CA ILE A 141 0.60 0.25 -1.11
C ILE A 141 2.10 0.11 -0.92
N LEU A 142 2.58 -1.12 -1.03
CA LEU A 142 4.00 -1.44 -1.12
C LEU A 142 4.21 -2.33 -2.33
N ILE A 143 5.11 -1.91 -3.21
CA ILE A 143 5.53 -2.69 -4.36
C ILE A 143 6.96 -3.14 -4.11
N THR A 144 7.20 -4.44 -4.21
CA THR A 144 8.52 -5.02 -4.13
C THR A 144 8.93 -5.46 -5.52
N GLY A 145 10.11 -5.03 -5.94
CA GLY A 145 10.75 -5.47 -7.17
C GLY A 145 12.20 -5.87 -6.95
N LYS A 146 12.86 -6.32 -8.01
CA LYS A 146 14.28 -6.68 -7.99
C LYS A 146 14.98 -6.33 -9.30
N PHE A 147 16.28 -6.13 -9.21
CA PHE A 147 17.23 -6.03 -10.30
C PHE A 147 18.27 -7.13 -10.14
N ASP A 148 18.67 -7.76 -11.24
CA ASP A 148 19.69 -8.80 -11.20
C ASP A 148 21.06 -8.20 -10.84
N GLY A 149 21.76 -8.85 -9.92
CA GLY A 149 23.09 -8.44 -9.46
C GLY A 149 23.09 -7.23 -8.53
N ARG A 150 24.30 -6.72 -8.28
CA ARG A 150 24.54 -5.57 -7.40
C ARG A 150 24.49 -4.27 -8.19
N LEU A 151 23.60 -3.38 -7.79
CA LEU A 151 23.67 -1.97 -8.16
C LEU A 151 24.59 -1.23 -7.18
N THR A 152 25.35 -0.27 -7.68
CA THR A 152 26.08 0.71 -6.86
C THR A 152 25.10 1.70 -6.22
N SER A 153 25.51 2.37 -5.13
CA SER A 153 24.67 3.40 -4.48
C SER A 153 24.27 4.51 -5.47
N ALA A 154 25.17 4.88 -6.38
CA ALA A 154 24.92 5.85 -7.44
C ALA A 154 23.83 5.38 -8.43
N GLU A 155 23.87 4.12 -8.86
CA GLU A 155 22.84 3.54 -9.73
C GLU A 155 21.48 3.43 -9.03
N MET A 156 21.46 2.99 -7.77
CA MET A 156 20.25 2.92 -6.95
C MET A 156 19.60 4.30 -6.81
N LYS A 157 20.40 5.32 -6.49
CA LYS A 157 19.94 6.71 -6.37
C LYS A 157 19.43 7.26 -7.68
N GLN A 158 20.15 7.02 -8.78
CA GLN A 158 19.74 7.49 -10.10
C GLN A 158 18.38 6.90 -10.48
N LYS A 159 18.18 5.58 -10.32
CA LYS A 159 16.90 4.92 -10.56
C LYS A 159 15.78 5.45 -9.66
N ALA A 160 16.04 5.66 -8.37
CA ALA A 160 15.06 6.25 -7.45
C ALA A 160 14.61 7.65 -7.92
N VAL A 161 15.56 8.50 -8.31
CA VAL A 161 15.29 9.86 -8.81
C VAL A 161 14.52 9.81 -10.14
N ASP A 162 14.84 8.89 -11.04
CA ASP A 162 14.17 8.74 -12.32
C ASP A 162 12.71 8.30 -12.15
N ILE A 163 12.44 7.34 -11.25
CA ILE A 163 11.08 6.92 -10.89
C ILE A 163 10.25 8.12 -10.39
N ILE A 164 10.83 8.93 -9.49
CA ILE A 164 10.19 10.13 -8.92
C ILE A 164 9.88 11.15 -10.01
N LYS A 165 10.88 11.49 -10.85
CA LYS A 165 10.76 12.50 -11.91
C LYS A 165 9.73 12.10 -12.96
N LYS A 166 9.76 10.85 -13.44
CA LYS A 166 8.82 10.33 -14.45
C LYS A 166 7.36 10.43 -13.99
N ARG A 167 7.11 10.39 -12.67
CA ARG A 167 5.78 10.47 -12.06
C ARG A 167 5.39 11.89 -11.64
N GLY A 168 6.25 12.88 -11.85
CA GLY A 168 6.00 14.26 -11.40
C GLY A 168 6.00 14.41 -9.88
N ALA A 169 6.65 13.50 -9.16
CA ALA A 169 6.85 13.62 -7.73
C ALA A 169 8.02 14.57 -7.41
N ILE A 170 7.94 15.21 -6.24
CA ILE A 170 8.89 16.19 -5.75
C ILE A 170 9.78 15.49 -4.72
N PHE A 171 11.09 15.44 -4.97
CA PHE A 171 12.06 14.93 -4.00
C PHE A 171 12.03 15.75 -2.69
N ILE A 172 12.07 15.07 -1.54
CA ILE A 172 12.04 15.70 -0.21
C ILE A 172 13.38 15.55 0.51
N ASN A 173 13.78 14.30 0.74
CA ASN A 173 15.02 13.92 1.41
C ASN A 173 15.40 12.48 1.00
N GLY A 174 16.59 12.05 1.39
CA GLY A 174 17.02 10.67 1.21
C GLY A 174 18.24 10.33 2.06
N ILE A 175 18.43 9.03 2.24
CA ILE A 175 19.58 8.41 2.89
C ILE A 175 20.31 7.61 1.83
N GLU A 176 21.64 7.68 1.85
CA GLU A 176 22.52 6.96 0.94
C GLU A 176 23.66 6.35 1.76
N ASP A 177 23.83 5.05 1.60
CA ASP A 177 24.93 4.24 2.13
C ASP A 177 25.35 3.23 1.05
N GLU A 178 26.46 2.50 1.24
CA GLU A 178 27.04 1.62 0.23
C GLU A 178 26.07 0.55 -0.29
N ASN A 179 25.18 0.06 0.56
CA ASN A 179 24.24 -1.02 0.25
C ASN A 179 22.77 -0.62 0.33
N LEU A 180 22.48 0.63 0.68
CA LEU A 180 21.13 1.13 0.92
C LEU A 180 20.96 2.53 0.35
N VAL A 181 19.91 2.72 -0.44
CA VAL A 181 19.42 4.05 -0.81
C VAL A 181 17.96 4.12 -0.45
N SER A 182 17.54 5.16 0.27
CA SER A 182 16.12 5.41 0.56
C SER A 182 15.79 6.86 0.27
N VAL A 183 14.73 7.11 -0.48
CA VAL A 183 14.32 8.45 -0.93
C VAL A 183 12.87 8.67 -0.57
N SER A 184 12.58 9.83 0.03
CA SER A 184 11.20 10.29 0.26
C SER A 184 10.84 11.37 -0.75
N ALA A 185 9.60 11.32 -1.23
CA ALA A 185 9.06 12.25 -2.20
C ALA A 185 7.58 12.59 -1.90
N PHE A 186 7.12 13.67 -2.54
CA PHE A 186 5.73 14.10 -2.54
C PHE A 186 5.17 14.07 -3.96
N LEU A 187 4.19 13.23 -4.21
CA LEU A 187 3.41 13.19 -5.44
C LEU A 187 2.06 13.91 -5.20
N PRO A 188 1.82 15.10 -5.80
CA PRO A 188 0.62 15.89 -5.53
C PRO A 188 -0.71 15.21 -5.86
N THR A 189 -0.68 14.17 -6.70
CA THR A 189 -1.87 13.44 -7.15
C THR A 189 -2.28 12.31 -6.20
N LEU A 190 -1.43 11.94 -5.23
CA LEU A 190 -1.75 10.98 -4.18
C LEU A 190 -2.40 11.68 -2.99
N GLU A 191 -3.59 11.20 -2.60
CA GLU A 191 -4.40 11.80 -1.53
C GLU A 191 -3.81 11.54 -0.14
N ASP A 192 -3.42 10.28 0.13
CA ASP A 192 -2.87 9.86 1.41
C ASP A 192 -1.44 10.42 1.58
N ARG A 193 -1.18 11.07 2.71
CA ARG A 193 0.12 11.65 3.04
C ARG A 193 0.42 11.58 4.53
N LYS A 194 1.71 11.57 4.86
CA LYS A 194 2.25 11.63 6.23
C LYS A 194 3.12 12.87 6.37
N ILE A 195 3.27 13.35 7.60
CA ILE A 195 4.21 14.42 7.92
C ILE A 195 5.46 13.76 8.48
N CYS A 196 6.61 14.03 7.86
CA CYS A 196 7.94 13.64 8.31
C CYS A 196 8.82 14.89 8.31
N ASP A 197 9.41 15.25 9.44
CA ASP A 197 10.24 16.45 9.61
C ASP A 197 9.59 17.72 9.02
N ASP A 198 8.33 17.96 9.40
CA ASP A 198 7.49 19.08 8.94
C ASP A 198 7.20 19.13 7.42
N LYS A 199 7.49 18.05 6.69
CA LYS A 199 7.21 17.94 5.25
C LYS A 199 6.20 16.83 4.96
N TYR A 200 5.33 17.08 3.99
CA TYR A 200 4.40 16.05 3.51
C TYR A 200 5.14 15.03 2.64
N VAL A 201 5.11 13.77 3.04
CA VAL A 201 5.63 12.62 2.30
C VAL A 201 4.46 11.70 1.93
N ASN A 202 4.43 11.23 0.69
CA ASN A 202 3.48 10.21 0.26
C ASN A 202 4.05 9.24 -0.78
N LEU A 203 5.35 9.25 -0.99
CA LEU A 203 6.07 8.28 -1.79
C LEU A 203 7.42 8.04 -1.14
N ASN A 204 7.77 6.77 -0.94
CA ASN A 204 9.09 6.37 -0.45
C ASN A 204 9.63 5.24 -1.33
N ILE A 205 10.87 5.37 -1.77
CA ILE A 205 11.55 4.40 -2.62
C ILE A 205 12.83 3.98 -1.92
N ALA A 206 12.98 2.69 -1.65
CA ALA A 206 14.20 2.16 -1.09
C ALA A 206 14.80 1.09 -2.00
N PHE A 207 16.12 1.01 -2.02
CA PHE A 207 16.90 -0.02 -2.67
C PHE A 207 17.86 -0.64 -1.67
N ARG A 208 18.02 -1.96 -1.74
CA ARG A 208 19.01 -2.68 -0.93
C ARG A 208 19.60 -3.86 -1.70
N TYR A 209 20.92 -3.96 -1.71
CA TYR A 209 21.58 -5.14 -2.25
C TYR A 209 21.48 -6.33 -1.28
N SER A 210 21.12 -7.50 -1.81
CA SER A 210 21.16 -8.78 -1.11
C SER A 210 22.25 -9.65 -1.72
N SER A 211 23.31 -9.91 -0.94
CA SER A 211 24.36 -10.86 -1.33
C SER A 211 23.86 -12.31 -1.37
N LEU A 212 22.90 -12.66 -0.52
CA LEU A 212 22.30 -14.00 -0.47
C LEU A 212 21.59 -14.36 -1.78
N ASN A 213 20.83 -13.41 -2.33
CA ASN A 213 20.02 -13.63 -3.53
C ASN A 213 20.71 -13.09 -4.79
N ASN A 214 21.90 -12.50 -4.64
CA ASN A 214 22.66 -11.82 -5.69
C ASN A 214 21.79 -10.88 -6.54
N CYS A 215 20.98 -10.06 -5.87
CA CYS A 215 20.08 -9.11 -6.52
C CYS A 215 19.97 -7.83 -5.69
N THR A 216 19.53 -6.76 -6.34
CA THR A 216 19.20 -5.51 -5.66
C THR A 216 17.70 -5.39 -5.60
N TYR A 217 17.13 -5.39 -4.39
CA TYR A 217 15.71 -5.18 -4.18
C TYR A 217 15.37 -3.70 -4.30
N ILE A 218 14.14 -3.44 -4.73
CA ILE A 218 13.49 -2.13 -4.66
C ILE A 218 12.16 -2.27 -3.93
N TRP A 219 11.87 -1.31 -3.06
CA TRP A 219 10.58 -1.14 -2.43
C TRP A 219 10.04 0.23 -2.79
N ILE A 220 8.79 0.29 -3.24
CA ILE A 220 8.09 1.54 -3.56
C ILE A 220 6.83 1.58 -2.69
N GLY A 221 6.87 2.40 -1.64
CA GLY A 221 5.79 2.59 -0.68
C GLY A 221 5.03 3.89 -0.93
N SER A 222 3.70 3.85 -0.78
CA SER A 222 2.86 5.04 -0.65
C SER A 222 1.86 4.82 0.48
N PRO A 223 1.78 5.70 1.50
CA PRO A 223 2.59 6.91 1.65
C PRO A 223 4.05 6.65 2.06
N LEU A 224 4.31 5.52 2.73
CA LEU A 224 5.64 5.10 3.21
C LEU A 224 5.78 3.57 3.07
N ILE A 225 7.01 3.08 3.09
CA ILE A 225 7.28 1.64 3.23
C ILE A 225 6.92 1.23 4.68
N PHE A 226 6.09 0.20 4.83
CA PHE A 226 5.56 -0.25 6.12
C PHE A 226 6.11 -1.63 6.55
N VAL A 227 7.18 -2.08 5.90
CA VAL A 227 7.92 -3.30 6.25
C VAL A 227 9.39 -2.93 6.49
N GLU A 228 10.10 -3.77 7.24
CA GLU A 228 11.57 -3.68 7.31
C GLU A 228 12.17 -4.19 6.00
N TYR A 229 13.28 -3.58 5.57
CA TYR A 229 13.96 -3.90 4.31
C TYR A 229 15.47 -3.82 4.41
#